data_AF-A0A2V9JQY2-F1
#
_entry.id   AF-A0A2V9JQY2-F1
#
_cell.length_a   1.000
_cell.length_b   1.000
_cell.length_c   1.000
_cell.angle_alpha   90.00
_cell.angle_beta   90.00
_cell.angle_gamma   90.00
#
_symmetry.space_group_name_H-M   'P 1'
#
loop_
_entity.id
_entity.type
_entity.pdbx_description
1 polymer ?
#
loop_
_entity_poly.entity_id
_entity_poly.type
_entity_poly.pdbx_seq_one_letter_code
_entity_poly.pdbx_strand_id
1 'polypeptide(L)'
;VNTWKDQQEVSRAPVERSELQPGEEKSWTQTVRVPNAYLWTPEHPFLYMLETSTGGDTASTRFAMREFRFDTATKRAYLNGKVYFLRGSNITLHRFFEDPKSGGLPWNEKWVRKLLVDIPKRMSWNTFRFCIGPVPDQWLDIADEAGLLIQNEFFVWTGHPMWRGRYSRRWDAEEMIRQYREWVRDNWNHPSVVIWDANNETLDEVFAERIIPAVRPLDLSNRPWENSYNGPVGPDDPVEDHPYLFVRNALGFGKPFHMTDLEGMNGLESSSMRPPQGHAMINNEYGWLWLNRDGSPTILTEKVYSELLGSNATPEERFSLNAYLLAGLTEFWRAYRHYAGVLHFVYLTSSYPGAYTSDHFRDVEALDLEPHFRDYVGEAFKPLGVYINFWQPTLEAGSNRSFVVKMVNDDNEPVKGKLILSLEGQEGAEIARRELALDLPGLGQQDYRFDLQVPNKTGKCLLKAAAYPEGQRHSGPTVSRRIVTVTATSP
;
A
#
# COMPACT_ATOMS: atom_id res chain seq x y z
N VAL A 1 16.41 -4.21 30.12
CA VAL A 1 15.84 -3.49 28.97
C VAL A 1 16.76 -2.33 28.67
N ASN A 2 17.37 -2.36 27.50
CA ASN A 2 18.32 -1.35 27.04
C ASN A 2 17.75 -0.63 25.81
N THR A 3 18.21 0.57 25.51
CA THR A 3 18.02 1.15 24.17
C THR A 3 18.82 0.32 23.17
N TRP A 4 18.29 0.07 21.97
CA TRP A 4 18.94 -0.87 21.05
C TRP A 4 20.27 -0.36 20.48
N LYS A 5 20.33 0.90 20.02
CA LYS A 5 21.56 1.44 19.39
C LYS A 5 22.59 1.87 20.43
N ASP A 6 22.15 2.60 21.44
CA ASP A 6 23.06 3.22 22.42
C ASP A 6 23.34 2.31 23.63
N GLN A 7 22.66 1.16 23.73
CA GLN A 7 22.86 0.15 24.78
C GLN A 7 22.70 0.71 26.20
N GLN A 8 21.92 1.78 26.35
CA GLN A 8 21.65 2.40 27.65
C GLN A 8 20.58 1.60 28.38
N GLU A 9 20.88 1.09 29.58
CA GLU A 9 19.87 0.45 30.43
C GLU A 9 18.80 1.47 30.85
N VAL A 10 17.54 1.17 30.53
CA VAL A 10 16.37 1.99 30.89
C VAL A 10 15.52 1.37 31.99
N SER A 11 15.57 0.04 32.14
CA SER A 11 14.83 -0.69 33.16
C SER A 11 15.31 -2.13 33.30
N ARG A 12 15.13 -2.72 34.48
CA ARG A 12 15.52 -4.10 34.79
C ARG A 12 14.53 -4.73 35.77
N ALA A 13 14.16 -5.99 35.54
CA ALA A 13 13.41 -6.78 36.51
C ALA A 13 14.31 -7.23 37.68
N PRO A 14 13.76 -7.45 38.88
CA PRO A 14 14.48 -8.19 39.91
C PRO A 14 14.89 -9.58 39.42
N VAL A 15 16.06 -10.06 39.85
CA VAL A 15 16.50 -11.43 39.59
C VAL A 15 15.63 -12.39 40.40
N GLU A 16 15.05 -13.39 39.73
CA GLU A 16 14.32 -14.47 40.37
C GLU A 16 15.19 -15.71 40.52
N ARG A 17 15.10 -16.36 41.68
CA ARG A 17 15.74 -17.67 41.90
C ARG A 17 14.73 -18.76 41.60
N SER A 18 15.12 -19.72 40.78
CA SER A 18 14.29 -20.86 40.44
C SER A 18 15.12 -22.14 40.35
N GLU A 19 14.44 -23.29 40.45
CA GLU A 19 15.00 -24.62 40.30
C GLU A 19 14.19 -25.38 39.23
N LEU A 20 14.90 -26.11 38.39
CA LEU A 20 14.36 -26.97 37.35
C LEU A 20 14.90 -28.39 37.52
N GLN A 21 14.01 -29.37 37.49
CA GLN A 21 14.39 -30.78 37.41
C GLN A 21 14.80 -31.16 35.97
N PRO A 22 15.58 -32.22 35.77
CA PRO A 22 15.91 -32.70 34.42
C PRO A 22 14.64 -32.98 33.60
N GLY A 23 14.50 -32.32 32.45
CA GLY A 23 13.34 -32.44 31.56
C GLY A 23 12.10 -31.64 31.99
N GLU A 24 12.18 -30.84 33.06
CA GLU A 24 11.09 -29.95 33.48
C GLU A 24 11.07 -28.66 32.64
N GLU A 25 9.87 -28.24 32.24
CA GLU A 25 9.63 -26.93 31.62
C GLU A 25 8.81 -26.05 32.58
N LYS A 26 9.25 -24.80 32.78
CA LYS A 26 8.51 -23.77 33.52
C LYS A 26 8.50 -22.47 32.73
N SER A 27 7.46 -21.66 32.95
CA SER A 27 7.35 -20.31 32.41
C SER A 27 7.32 -19.28 33.54
N TRP A 28 8.02 -18.16 33.35
CA TRP A 28 8.03 -17.04 34.27
C TRP A 28 7.42 -15.82 33.60
N THR A 29 6.67 -15.03 34.38
CA THR A 29 6.13 -13.74 33.94
C THR A 29 6.67 -12.66 34.84
N GLN A 30 7.46 -11.76 34.26
CA GLN A 30 8.01 -10.60 34.97
C GLN A 30 7.41 -9.32 34.42
N THR A 31 7.15 -8.36 35.30
CA THR A 31 6.70 -7.01 34.91
C THR A 31 7.86 -6.04 35.01
N VAL A 32 8.22 -5.42 33.89
CA VAL A 32 9.26 -4.39 33.82
C VAL A 32 8.63 -3.07 33.40
N ARG A 33 8.74 -2.05 34.25
CA ARG A 33 8.22 -0.71 33.95
C ARG A 33 9.24 0.07 33.15
N VAL A 34 8.84 0.65 32.02
CA VAL A 34 9.67 1.56 31.21
C VAL A 34 9.01 2.94 31.24
N PRO A 35 9.31 3.77 32.26
CA PRO A 35 8.70 5.10 32.38
C PRO A 35 9.17 6.01 31.23
N ASN A 36 8.29 6.89 30.76
CA ASN A 36 8.58 7.86 29.69
C ASN A 36 9.17 7.22 28.43
N ALA A 37 8.64 6.06 28.03
CA ALA A 37 9.15 5.33 26.88
C ALA A 37 9.07 6.17 25.60
N TYR A 38 10.16 6.19 24.84
CA TYR A 38 10.16 6.59 23.43
C TYR A 38 9.27 5.64 22.62
N LEU A 39 8.28 6.21 21.93
CA LEU A 39 7.36 5.46 21.10
C LEU A 39 7.94 5.25 19.69
N TRP A 40 7.67 4.08 19.13
CA TRP A 40 8.02 3.75 17.75
C TRP A 40 6.98 4.31 16.79
N THR A 41 7.46 4.90 15.69
CA THR A 41 6.67 5.36 14.54
C THR A 41 7.50 5.19 13.27
N PRO A 42 6.90 5.18 12.07
CA PRO A 42 7.64 5.23 10.81
C PRO A 42 8.67 6.35 10.72
N GLU A 43 8.34 7.53 11.27
CA GLU A 43 9.21 8.71 11.25
C GLU A 43 10.31 8.66 12.33
N HIS A 44 10.04 7.97 13.44
CA HIS A 44 10.96 7.77 14.56
C HIS A 44 10.94 6.30 15.01
N PRO A 45 11.64 5.39 14.30
CA PRO A 45 11.62 3.96 14.57
C PRO A 45 12.53 3.58 15.76
N PHE A 46 12.18 4.06 16.95
CA PHE A 46 12.94 3.81 18.17
C PHE A 46 12.74 2.37 18.66
N LEU A 47 13.84 1.64 18.89
CA LEU A 47 13.84 0.25 19.32
C LEU A 47 14.53 0.08 20.68
N TYR A 48 14.01 -0.86 21.46
CA TYR A 48 14.62 -1.37 22.69
C TYR A 48 15.15 -2.79 22.46
N MET A 49 16.01 -3.23 23.38
CA MET A 49 16.48 -4.60 23.50
C MET A 49 16.10 -5.14 24.88
N LEU A 50 15.42 -6.28 24.92
CA LEU A 50 15.24 -7.09 26.13
C LEU A 50 16.34 -8.14 26.17
N GLU A 51 17.21 -8.05 27.18
CA GLU A 51 18.18 -9.09 27.49
C GLU A 51 17.63 -9.95 28.62
N THR A 52 17.53 -11.25 28.36
CA THR A 52 17.11 -12.26 29.34
C THR A 52 18.28 -13.19 29.57
N SER A 53 18.73 -13.35 30.81
CA SER A 53 19.85 -14.23 31.15
C SER A 53 19.46 -15.21 32.25
N THR A 54 20.02 -16.41 32.15
CA THR A 54 20.02 -17.43 33.20
C THR A 54 21.47 -17.72 33.59
N GLY A 55 21.69 -18.65 34.52
CA GLY A 55 23.05 -19.12 34.84
C GLY A 55 23.74 -19.87 33.70
N GLY A 56 23.01 -20.31 32.67
CA GLY A 56 23.55 -21.13 31.58
C GLY A 56 23.40 -20.55 30.17
N ASP A 57 22.51 -19.59 29.95
CA ASP A 57 22.21 -19.05 28.62
C ASP A 57 21.72 -17.60 28.66
N THR A 58 21.78 -16.90 27.53
CA THR A 58 21.28 -15.52 27.36
C THR A 58 20.60 -15.35 26.01
N ALA A 59 19.45 -14.68 26.02
CA ALA A 59 18.70 -14.32 24.83
C ALA A 59 18.53 -12.80 24.73
N SER A 60 18.51 -12.30 23.50
CA SER A 60 18.28 -10.88 23.17
C SER A 60 17.10 -10.76 22.22
N THR A 61 16.13 -9.92 22.58
CA THR A 61 14.91 -9.71 21.77
C THR A 61 14.70 -8.22 21.55
N ARG A 62 14.68 -7.81 20.28
CA ARG A 62 14.29 -6.44 19.91
C ARG A 62 12.79 -6.27 20.01
N PHE A 63 12.37 -5.10 20.45
CA PHE A 63 10.96 -4.72 20.51
C PHE A 63 10.82 -3.20 20.53
N ALA A 64 9.59 -2.70 20.45
CA ALA A 64 9.33 -1.29 20.70
C ALA A 64 7.97 -1.01 21.34
N MET A 65 7.81 0.23 21.78
CA MET A 65 6.58 0.72 22.38
C MET A 65 5.73 1.40 21.33
N ARG A 66 4.61 0.80 20.95
CA ARG A 66 3.61 1.42 20.09
C ARG A 66 2.24 0.79 20.31
N GLU A 67 1.20 1.54 20.00
CA GLU A 67 -0.17 1.04 19.79
C GLU A 67 -0.51 1.16 18.31
N PHE A 68 -1.07 0.13 17.70
CA PHE A 68 -1.72 0.23 16.39
C PHE A 68 -3.06 -0.48 16.42
N ARG A 69 -4.08 0.20 15.92
CA ARG A 69 -5.44 -0.33 15.85
C ARG A 69 -6.21 0.38 14.74
N PHE A 70 -7.32 -0.22 14.32
CA PHE A 70 -8.35 0.53 13.62
C PHE A 70 -9.43 0.98 14.62
N ASP A 71 -10.37 1.78 14.14
CA ASP A 71 -11.53 2.21 14.89
C ASP A 71 -12.73 2.26 13.95
N THR A 72 -13.75 1.47 14.25
CA THR A 72 -14.94 1.33 13.41
C THR A 72 -15.76 2.62 13.37
N ALA A 73 -15.81 3.38 14.47
CA ALA A 73 -16.59 4.62 14.54
C ALA A 73 -16.07 5.71 13.58
N THR A 74 -14.75 5.86 13.50
CA THR A 74 -14.10 6.84 12.61
C THR A 74 -13.66 6.26 11.27
N LYS A 75 -13.63 4.92 11.13
CA LYS A 75 -13.18 4.19 9.94
C LYS A 75 -11.74 4.52 9.56
N ARG A 76 -10.86 4.63 10.57
CA ARG A 76 -9.45 4.99 10.40
C ARG A 76 -8.51 4.04 11.12
N ALA A 77 -7.27 3.97 10.64
CA ALA A 77 -6.16 3.41 11.39
C ALA A 77 -5.59 4.46 12.33
N TYR A 78 -5.14 4.02 13.51
CA TYR A 78 -4.49 4.83 14.52
C TYR A 78 -3.15 4.23 14.90
N LEU A 79 -2.13 5.08 14.97
CA LEU A 79 -0.81 4.77 15.52
C LEU A 79 -0.57 5.69 16.72
N ASN A 80 -0.37 5.11 17.90
CA ASN A 80 -0.15 5.85 19.15
C ASN A 80 -1.23 6.92 19.41
N GLY A 81 -2.51 6.55 19.24
CA GLY A 81 -3.65 7.43 19.42
C GLY A 81 -3.89 8.48 18.32
N LYS A 82 -3.11 8.51 17.23
CA LYS A 82 -3.27 9.45 16.12
C LYS A 82 -3.67 8.75 14.84
N VAL A 83 -4.58 9.35 14.06
CA VAL A 83 -4.92 8.84 12.72
C VAL A 83 -3.66 8.74 11.87
N TYR A 84 -3.51 7.62 11.17
CA TYR A 84 -2.34 7.36 10.34
C TYR A 84 -2.76 6.66 9.04
N PHE A 85 -2.47 7.28 7.90
CA PHE A 85 -2.81 6.71 6.58
C PHE A 85 -1.72 5.78 6.07
N LEU A 86 -2.12 4.57 5.67
CA LEU A 86 -1.23 3.58 5.09
C LEU A 86 -1.11 3.82 3.57
N ARG A 87 0.12 3.96 3.08
CA ARG A 87 0.44 4.18 1.66
C ARG A 87 1.58 3.28 1.25
N GLY A 88 1.37 2.45 0.25
CA GLY A 88 2.43 1.55 -0.16
C GLY A 88 2.05 0.59 -1.24
N SER A 89 2.56 -0.63 -1.12
CA SER A 89 2.37 -1.66 -2.13
C SER A 89 2.47 -3.06 -1.53
N ASN A 90 2.32 -4.07 -2.38
CA ASN A 90 2.44 -5.47 -2.02
C ASN A 90 3.81 -6.00 -2.44
N ILE A 91 4.32 -6.97 -1.70
CA ILE A 91 5.46 -7.80 -2.08
C ILE A 91 5.01 -9.25 -2.01
N THR A 92 5.00 -9.93 -3.16
CA THR A 92 4.70 -11.35 -3.27
C THR A 92 6.02 -12.12 -3.39
N LEU A 93 6.75 -12.23 -2.28
CA LEU A 93 8.12 -12.77 -2.28
C LEU A 93 8.18 -14.21 -2.79
N HIS A 94 7.18 -15.04 -2.45
CA HIS A 94 7.12 -16.42 -2.91
C HIS A 94 6.95 -16.53 -4.43
N ARG A 95 6.24 -15.58 -5.06
CA ARG A 95 6.23 -15.47 -6.53
C ARG A 95 7.57 -14.97 -7.06
N PHE A 96 8.21 -14.03 -6.38
CA PHE A 96 9.55 -13.57 -6.77
C PHE A 96 10.59 -14.70 -6.75
N PHE A 97 10.47 -15.71 -5.89
CA PHE A 97 11.36 -16.88 -5.94
C PHE A 97 11.29 -17.66 -7.26
N GLU A 98 10.18 -17.55 -8.01
CA GLU A 98 10.03 -18.12 -9.35
C GLU A 98 10.72 -17.26 -10.44
N ASP A 99 11.17 -16.05 -10.09
CA ASP A 99 11.87 -15.15 -11.01
C ASP A 99 13.27 -15.70 -11.35
N PRO A 100 13.64 -15.78 -12.64
CA PRO A 100 14.98 -16.21 -13.05
C PRO A 100 16.12 -15.37 -12.44
N LYS A 101 15.84 -14.13 -12.05
CA LYS A 101 16.80 -13.20 -11.44
C LYS A 101 16.75 -13.18 -9.91
N SER A 102 15.84 -13.89 -9.23
CA SER A 102 15.73 -13.82 -7.76
C SER A 102 17.00 -14.27 -7.06
N GLY A 103 17.51 -15.46 -7.41
CA GLY A 103 18.76 -16.00 -6.86
C GLY A 103 18.89 -15.79 -5.35
N GLY A 104 20.02 -15.22 -4.91
CA GLY A 104 20.28 -14.86 -3.51
C GLY A 104 19.85 -13.45 -3.11
N LEU A 105 19.16 -12.69 -3.98
CA LEU A 105 18.80 -11.29 -3.71
C LEU A 105 17.98 -11.11 -2.42
N PRO A 106 16.98 -11.96 -2.11
CA PRO A 106 16.21 -11.82 -0.87
C PRO A 106 17.01 -11.98 0.43
N TRP A 107 18.22 -12.54 0.37
CA TRP A 107 19.13 -12.68 1.51
C TRP A 107 20.30 -11.67 1.48
N ASN A 108 20.35 -10.79 0.47
CA ASN A 108 21.35 -9.74 0.38
C ASN A 108 20.86 -8.48 1.10
N GLU A 109 21.36 -8.24 2.33
CA GLU A 109 20.92 -7.12 3.16
C GLU A 109 20.95 -5.77 2.44
N LYS A 110 21.99 -5.49 1.65
CA LYS A 110 22.11 -4.22 0.92
C LYS A 110 21.00 -4.07 -0.13
N TRP A 111 20.68 -5.15 -0.83
CA TRP A 111 19.59 -5.18 -1.80
C TRP A 111 18.24 -5.02 -1.08
N VAL A 112 18.01 -5.75 0.01
CA VAL A 112 16.77 -5.69 0.80
C VAL A 112 16.57 -4.28 1.41
N ARG A 113 17.60 -3.65 1.96
CA ARG A 113 17.51 -2.27 2.47
C ARG A 113 17.20 -1.28 1.35
N LYS A 114 17.78 -1.44 0.16
CA LYS A 114 17.44 -0.58 -0.99
C LYS A 114 15.97 -0.78 -1.42
N LEU A 115 15.51 -2.03 -1.46
CA LEU A 115 14.13 -2.41 -1.82
C LEU A 115 13.11 -1.87 -0.81
N LEU A 116 13.32 -2.10 0.48
CA LEU A 116 12.35 -1.79 1.55
C LEU A 116 12.47 -0.35 2.07
N VAL A 117 13.64 0.28 1.98
CA VAL A 117 13.89 1.58 2.64
C VAL A 117 14.13 2.70 1.63
N ASP A 118 15.14 2.56 0.75
CA ASP A 118 15.59 3.68 -0.08
C ASP A 118 14.56 4.06 -1.14
N ILE A 119 14.03 3.07 -1.86
CA ILE A 119 13.02 3.30 -2.89
C ILE A 119 11.69 3.75 -2.28
N PRO A 120 11.15 3.09 -1.24
CA PRO A 120 9.83 3.43 -0.71
C PRO A 120 9.80 4.83 -0.09
N LYS A 121 10.90 5.27 0.56
CA LYS A 121 11.04 6.67 1.03
C LYS A 121 10.95 7.68 -0.11
N ARG A 122 11.54 7.40 -1.28
CA ARG A 122 11.41 8.27 -2.47
C ARG A 122 10.01 8.25 -3.07
N MET A 123 9.29 7.13 -2.93
CA MET A 123 7.90 6.98 -3.38
C MET A 123 6.87 7.46 -2.35
N SER A 124 7.32 8.00 -1.19
CA SER A 124 6.44 8.40 -0.07
C SER A 124 5.60 7.25 0.52
N TRP A 125 6.11 6.02 0.47
CA TRP A 125 5.48 4.84 1.05
C TRP A 125 5.90 4.64 2.50
N ASN A 126 4.97 4.19 3.32
CA ASN A 126 5.17 3.88 4.74
C ASN A 126 4.67 2.48 5.12
N THR A 127 4.09 1.71 4.18
CA THR A 127 3.59 0.36 4.44
C THR A 127 3.93 -0.62 3.33
N PHE A 128 3.99 -1.90 3.69
CA PHE A 128 3.95 -3.01 2.75
C PHE A 128 2.98 -4.08 3.22
N ARG A 129 2.35 -4.76 2.27
CA ARG A 129 1.75 -6.07 2.50
C ARG A 129 2.72 -7.14 2.01
N PHE A 130 3.21 -7.98 2.93
CA PHE A 130 3.94 -9.19 2.57
C PHE A 130 2.90 -10.25 2.26
N CYS A 131 2.63 -10.39 0.96
CA CYS A 131 1.49 -11.12 0.41
C CYS A 131 1.87 -12.57 0.09
N ILE A 132 1.01 -13.50 0.52
CA ILE A 132 1.07 -14.94 0.35
C ILE A 132 2.40 -15.51 0.83
N GLY A 133 2.70 -15.28 2.11
CA GLY A 133 3.67 -16.07 2.86
C GLY A 133 4.81 -15.32 3.53
N PRO A 134 5.58 -16.05 4.36
CA PRO A 134 6.60 -15.46 5.21
C PRO A 134 7.77 -14.91 4.40
N VAL A 135 8.41 -13.90 4.99
CA VAL A 135 9.68 -13.34 4.52
C VAL A 135 10.82 -13.80 5.44
N PRO A 136 12.09 -13.73 5.01
CA PRO A 136 13.21 -13.92 5.92
C PRO A 136 13.17 -12.93 7.09
N ASP A 137 13.51 -13.34 8.31
CA ASP A 137 13.47 -12.52 9.53
C ASP A 137 14.17 -11.16 9.37
N GLN A 138 15.29 -11.13 8.63
CA GLN A 138 16.03 -9.91 8.34
C GLN A 138 15.17 -8.82 7.69
N TRP A 139 14.13 -9.17 6.94
CA TRP A 139 13.23 -8.20 6.32
C TRP A 139 12.39 -7.46 7.36
N LEU A 140 11.88 -8.18 8.37
CA LEU A 140 11.11 -7.60 9.47
C LEU A 140 12.01 -6.80 10.41
N ASP A 141 13.24 -7.28 10.64
CA ASP A 141 14.28 -6.51 11.33
C ASP A 141 14.56 -5.18 10.61
N ILE A 142 14.75 -5.20 9.28
CA ILE A 142 14.95 -3.98 8.49
C ILE A 142 13.72 -3.08 8.55
N ALA A 143 12.51 -3.65 8.49
CA ALA A 143 11.25 -2.90 8.57
C ALA A 143 11.09 -2.20 9.93
N ASP A 144 11.44 -2.89 11.02
CA ASP A 144 11.45 -2.34 12.38
C ASP A 144 12.42 -1.16 12.49
N GLU A 145 13.63 -1.31 11.97
CA GLU A 145 14.69 -0.30 11.99
C GLU A 145 14.39 0.91 11.11
N ALA A 146 13.73 0.69 9.98
CA ALA A 146 13.48 1.69 8.95
C ALA A 146 12.18 2.45 9.15
N GLY A 147 11.26 1.93 9.98
CA GLY A 147 9.96 2.52 10.20
C GLY A 147 8.96 2.19 9.09
N LEU A 148 8.70 0.90 8.85
CA LEU A 148 7.67 0.45 7.91
C LEU A 148 6.53 -0.24 8.65
N LEU A 149 5.30 -0.01 8.20
CA LEU A 149 4.11 -0.69 8.71
C LEU A 149 3.82 -1.91 7.83
N ILE A 150 3.81 -3.10 8.39
CA ILE A 150 3.67 -4.36 7.66
C ILE A 150 2.29 -4.97 7.93
N GLN A 151 1.55 -5.20 6.85
CA GLN A 151 0.47 -6.19 6.79
C GLN A 151 1.12 -7.53 6.46
N ASN A 152 1.21 -8.41 7.45
CA ASN A 152 1.92 -9.68 7.33
C ASN A 152 0.89 -10.77 7.01
N GLU A 153 0.91 -11.32 5.79
CA GLU A 153 -0.08 -12.27 5.33
C GLU A 153 0.41 -13.72 5.40
N PHE A 154 -0.46 -14.60 5.89
CA PHE A 154 -0.22 -16.03 5.87
C PHE A 154 -0.44 -16.65 4.48
N PHE A 155 0.27 -17.72 4.14
CA PHE A 155 0.37 -18.29 2.79
C PHE A 155 -0.85 -19.14 2.34
N VAL A 156 -2.08 -18.67 2.56
CA VAL A 156 -3.29 -19.34 2.07
C VAL A 156 -3.95 -18.53 0.96
N TRP A 157 -4.17 -19.16 -0.20
CA TRP A 157 -4.96 -18.59 -1.31
C TRP A 157 -5.77 -19.69 -2.00
N THR A 158 -7.10 -19.61 -1.91
CA THR A 158 -8.02 -20.64 -2.43
C THR A 158 -9.13 -20.06 -3.32
N GLY A 159 -9.23 -18.73 -3.36
CA GLY A 159 -10.21 -17.99 -4.15
C GLY A 159 -11.62 -18.01 -3.58
N HIS A 160 -12.50 -17.24 -4.20
CA HIS A 160 -13.95 -17.35 -3.94
C HIS A 160 -14.48 -18.72 -4.45
N PRO A 161 -15.41 -19.41 -3.75
CA PRO A 161 -16.00 -20.69 -4.19
C PRO A 161 -16.59 -20.71 -5.61
N MET A 162 -16.98 -19.55 -6.13
CA MET A 162 -17.48 -19.43 -7.51
C MET A 162 -16.37 -19.47 -8.57
N TRP A 163 -15.11 -19.28 -8.20
CA TRP A 163 -13.98 -19.42 -9.12
C TRP A 163 -13.76 -20.92 -9.37
N ARG A 164 -13.76 -21.35 -10.63
CA ARG A 164 -13.88 -22.78 -11.04
C ARG A 164 -12.83 -23.67 -10.33
N GLY A 165 -13.30 -24.82 -9.82
CA GLY A 165 -12.64 -25.64 -8.78
C GLY A 165 -11.43 -26.49 -9.19
N ARG A 166 -10.25 -25.88 -9.32
CA ARG A 166 -8.98 -26.62 -9.36
C ARG A 166 -8.19 -26.59 -8.05
N TYR A 167 -8.56 -25.74 -7.09
CA TYR A 167 -7.85 -25.63 -5.82
C TYR A 167 -8.37 -26.66 -4.80
N SER A 168 -7.46 -27.36 -4.12
CA SER A 168 -7.82 -28.16 -2.95
C SER A 168 -8.31 -27.21 -1.86
N ARG A 169 -9.52 -27.45 -1.36
CA ARG A 169 -10.12 -26.73 -0.22
C ARG A 169 -10.23 -27.63 1.00
N ARG A 170 -9.32 -28.59 1.11
CA ARG A 170 -9.24 -29.50 2.25
C ARG A 170 -8.08 -29.04 3.11
N TRP A 171 -8.42 -28.65 4.33
CA TRP A 171 -7.47 -28.18 5.32
C TRP A 171 -7.68 -28.97 6.60
N ASP A 172 -6.59 -29.31 7.27
CA ASP A 172 -6.65 -29.72 8.66
C ASP A 172 -6.56 -28.45 9.51
N ALA A 173 -7.68 -28.10 10.15
CA ALA A 173 -7.76 -26.88 10.95
C ALA A 173 -6.85 -26.92 12.19
N GLU A 174 -6.59 -28.10 12.78
CA GLU A 174 -5.69 -28.19 13.93
C GLU A 174 -4.24 -27.96 13.49
N GLU A 175 -3.86 -28.52 12.34
CA GLU A 175 -2.54 -28.27 11.77
C GLU A 175 -2.37 -26.81 11.34
N MET A 176 -3.40 -26.20 10.73
CA MET A 176 -3.36 -24.76 10.45
C MET A 176 -3.20 -23.97 11.76
N ILE A 177 -4.02 -24.21 12.78
CA ILE A 177 -3.89 -23.52 14.07
C ILE A 177 -2.46 -23.66 14.61
N ARG A 178 -1.86 -24.85 14.57
CA ARG A 178 -0.46 -25.05 14.98
C ARG A 178 0.51 -24.13 14.22
N GLN A 179 0.41 -24.08 12.88
CA GLN A 179 1.29 -23.24 12.05
C GLN A 179 1.06 -21.74 12.25
N TYR A 180 -0.20 -21.30 12.41
CA TYR A 180 -0.49 -19.90 12.76
C TYR A 180 0.05 -19.52 14.13
N ARG A 181 0.02 -20.42 15.12
CA ARG A 181 0.62 -20.18 16.44
C ARG A 181 2.12 -19.95 16.34
N GLU A 182 2.81 -20.76 15.54
CA GLU A 182 4.25 -20.61 15.28
C GLU A 182 4.53 -19.29 14.58
N TRP A 183 3.82 -18.99 13.50
CA TRP A 183 3.99 -17.74 12.76
C TRP A 183 3.71 -16.47 13.58
N VAL A 184 2.65 -16.45 14.40
CA VAL A 184 2.40 -15.32 15.31
C VAL A 184 3.52 -15.20 16.34
N ARG A 185 3.96 -16.33 16.92
CA ARG A 185 5.03 -16.36 17.92
C ARG A 185 6.38 -15.89 17.38
N ASP A 186 6.70 -16.21 16.14
CA ASP A 186 7.94 -15.77 15.51
C ASP A 186 7.94 -14.26 15.27
N ASN A 187 6.76 -13.67 15.01
CA ASN A 187 6.66 -12.32 14.48
C ASN A 187 6.10 -11.26 15.46
N TRP A 188 5.55 -11.65 16.62
CA TRP A 188 4.85 -10.74 17.55
C TRP A 188 5.72 -9.63 18.18
N ASN A 189 7.05 -9.77 18.15
CA ASN A 189 7.99 -8.81 18.74
C ASN A 189 8.38 -7.70 17.76
N HIS A 190 8.10 -7.87 16.47
CA HIS A 190 8.35 -6.86 15.46
C HIS A 190 7.32 -5.72 15.57
N PRO A 191 7.71 -4.50 15.96
CA PRO A 191 6.82 -3.35 15.96
C PRO A 191 6.31 -2.97 14.56
N SER A 192 7.06 -3.29 13.51
CA SER A 192 6.67 -3.06 12.12
C SER A 192 5.44 -3.88 11.72
N VAL A 193 5.29 -5.11 12.21
CA VAL A 193 4.08 -5.91 11.97
C VAL A 193 2.91 -5.24 12.66
N VAL A 194 1.95 -4.72 11.91
CA VAL A 194 0.83 -3.92 12.43
C VAL A 194 -0.52 -4.55 12.18
N ILE A 195 -0.62 -5.39 11.16
CA ILE A 195 -1.83 -6.13 10.79
C ILE A 195 -1.43 -7.58 10.57
N TRP A 196 -2.16 -8.49 11.21
CA TRP A 196 -2.14 -9.90 10.84
C TRP A 196 -3.14 -10.09 9.71
N ASP A 197 -2.68 -10.58 8.56
CA ASP A 197 -3.53 -10.88 7.42
C ASP A 197 -3.64 -12.41 7.31
N ALA A 198 -4.87 -12.90 7.49
CA ALA A 198 -5.10 -14.32 7.66
C ALA A 198 -4.96 -15.10 6.36
N ASN A 199 -5.21 -14.53 5.18
CA ASN A 199 -5.22 -15.26 3.92
C ASN A 199 -5.44 -14.29 2.78
N ASN A 200 -5.05 -14.69 1.57
CA ASN A 200 -5.37 -13.92 0.38
C ASN A 200 -6.68 -14.43 -0.24
N GLU A 201 -7.57 -13.52 -0.63
CA GLU A 201 -8.75 -13.73 -1.50
C GLU A 201 -9.52 -15.05 -1.28
N THR A 202 -9.61 -15.49 -0.03
CA THR A 202 -10.17 -16.79 0.36
C THR A 202 -11.42 -16.57 1.16
N LEU A 203 -12.55 -17.12 0.69
CA LEU A 203 -13.80 -17.13 1.44
C LEU A 203 -14.00 -18.51 2.07
N ASP A 204 -13.79 -18.61 3.39
CA ASP A 204 -13.99 -19.81 4.20
C ASP A 204 -14.22 -19.43 5.68
N GLU A 205 -15.32 -19.92 6.26
CA GLU A 205 -15.73 -19.58 7.65
C GLU A 205 -14.73 -20.11 8.69
N VAL A 206 -13.91 -21.11 8.35
CA VAL A 206 -12.91 -21.70 9.26
C VAL A 206 -11.94 -20.66 9.86
N PHE A 207 -11.63 -19.59 9.10
CA PHE A 207 -10.77 -18.52 9.58
C PHE A 207 -11.39 -17.76 10.74
N ALA A 208 -12.66 -17.41 10.61
CA ALA A 208 -13.41 -16.66 11.62
C ALA A 208 -13.84 -17.54 12.81
N GLU A 209 -14.22 -18.79 12.55
CA GLU A 209 -14.76 -19.69 13.58
C GLU A 209 -13.68 -20.38 14.40
N ARG A 210 -12.50 -20.66 13.81
CA ARG A 210 -11.48 -21.52 14.45
C ARG A 210 -10.10 -20.91 14.46
N ILE A 211 -9.55 -20.52 13.31
CA ILE A 211 -8.13 -20.16 13.21
C ILE A 211 -7.84 -18.86 13.99
N ILE A 212 -8.47 -17.74 13.61
CA ILE A 212 -8.21 -16.43 14.23
C ILE A 212 -8.52 -16.45 15.73
N PRO A 213 -9.66 -16.98 16.22
CA PRO A 213 -9.93 -17.07 17.66
C PRO A 213 -8.88 -17.89 18.43
N ALA A 214 -8.33 -18.95 17.83
CA ALA A 214 -7.37 -19.83 18.50
C ALA A 214 -5.97 -19.21 18.66
N VAL A 215 -5.62 -18.21 17.84
CA VAL A 215 -4.27 -17.60 17.84
C VAL A 215 -4.25 -16.14 18.27
N ARG A 216 -5.36 -15.40 18.14
CA ARG A 216 -5.46 -13.99 18.56
C ARG A 216 -4.98 -13.75 20.01
N PRO A 217 -5.35 -14.58 21.02
CA PRO A 217 -4.91 -14.35 22.40
C PRO A 217 -3.39 -14.46 22.63
N LEU A 218 -2.63 -14.98 21.66
CA LEU A 218 -1.17 -15.03 21.74
C LEU A 218 -0.55 -13.65 21.56
N ASP A 219 -1.15 -12.77 20.76
CA ASP A 219 -0.62 -11.43 20.53
C ASP A 219 -1.10 -10.46 21.61
N LEU A 220 -0.24 -10.21 22.60
CA LEU A 220 -0.51 -9.27 23.68
C LEU A 220 -0.57 -7.81 23.24
N SER A 221 -0.09 -7.47 22.04
CA SER A 221 -0.30 -6.13 21.46
C SER A 221 -1.72 -5.96 20.91
N ASN A 222 -2.50 -7.04 20.83
CA ASN A 222 -3.85 -7.07 20.29
C ASN A 222 -3.95 -6.40 18.90
N ARG A 223 -3.01 -6.75 18.00
CA ARG A 223 -3.00 -6.22 16.63
C ARG A 223 -4.30 -6.61 15.90
N PRO A 224 -4.81 -5.74 15.01
CA PRO A 224 -5.96 -6.06 14.18
C PRO A 224 -5.69 -7.24 13.25
N TRP A 225 -6.75 -7.99 12.95
CA TRP A 225 -6.74 -9.04 11.93
C TRP A 225 -7.51 -8.60 10.69
N GLU A 226 -6.88 -8.69 9.53
CA GLU A 226 -7.54 -8.65 8.22
C GLU A 226 -7.84 -10.12 7.81
N ASN A 227 -8.99 -10.38 7.16
CA ASN A 227 -9.47 -11.73 6.89
C ASN A 227 -10.01 -11.90 5.46
N SER A 228 -9.40 -11.19 4.53
CA SER A 228 -9.70 -11.19 3.11
C SER A 228 -11.18 -11.03 2.74
N TYR A 229 -11.73 -11.92 1.92
CA TYR A 229 -13.13 -11.91 1.49
C TYR A 229 -14.12 -12.34 2.59
N ASN A 230 -13.64 -12.66 3.79
CA ASN A 230 -14.47 -12.97 4.94
C ASN A 230 -14.90 -11.71 5.70
N GLY A 231 -15.72 -11.87 6.73
CA GLY A 231 -16.04 -10.78 7.64
C GLY A 231 -14.90 -10.52 8.64
N PRO A 232 -14.84 -9.30 9.21
CA PRO A 232 -13.96 -9.00 10.34
C PRO A 232 -14.33 -9.88 11.54
N VAL A 233 -13.33 -10.35 12.28
CA VAL A 233 -13.55 -11.24 13.45
C VAL A 233 -13.69 -10.42 14.74
N GLY A 234 -12.89 -9.38 14.87
CA GLY A 234 -12.93 -8.40 15.96
C GLY A 234 -13.80 -7.19 15.65
N PRO A 235 -14.24 -6.45 16.68
CA PRO A 235 -15.15 -5.30 16.53
C PRO A 235 -14.55 -4.12 15.78
N ASP A 236 -13.22 -4.00 15.77
CA ASP A 236 -12.46 -2.95 15.09
C ASP A 236 -11.50 -3.53 14.05
N ASP A 237 -11.62 -4.79 13.67
CA ASP A 237 -10.79 -5.36 12.60
C ASP A 237 -11.10 -4.66 11.26
N PRO A 238 -10.10 -4.40 10.40
CA PRO A 238 -10.33 -3.83 9.09
C PRO A 238 -10.99 -4.83 8.14
N VAL A 239 -11.45 -4.32 7.00
CA VAL A 239 -11.92 -5.12 5.86
C VAL A 239 -11.10 -4.73 4.64
N GLU A 240 -10.51 -5.70 3.94
CA GLU A 240 -9.86 -5.41 2.67
C GLU A 240 -10.84 -5.19 1.51
N ASP A 241 -10.34 -4.59 0.44
CA ASP A 241 -11.06 -4.44 -0.82
C ASP A 241 -10.08 -4.48 -2.00
N HIS A 242 -10.46 -5.19 -3.06
CA HIS A 242 -9.63 -5.41 -4.25
C HIS A 242 -10.25 -4.78 -5.52
N PRO A 243 -10.44 -3.45 -5.63
CA PRO A 243 -11.19 -2.83 -6.72
C PRO A 243 -10.44 -2.83 -8.07
N TYR A 244 -10.28 -4.02 -8.66
CA TYR A 244 -9.65 -4.26 -9.95
C TYR A 244 -10.54 -3.81 -11.11
N LEU A 245 -10.63 -2.50 -11.37
CA LEU A 245 -11.54 -1.96 -12.38
C LEU A 245 -11.30 -2.51 -13.79
N PHE A 246 -10.04 -2.73 -14.19
CA PHE A 246 -9.69 -3.28 -15.51
C PHE A 246 -9.87 -4.81 -15.65
N VAL A 247 -10.28 -5.52 -14.59
CA VAL A 247 -10.56 -6.98 -14.67
C VAL A 247 -11.64 -7.29 -15.70
N ARG A 248 -12.61 -6.38 -15.86
CA ARG A 248 -13.73 -6.53 -16.80
C ARG A 248 -13.27 -6.51 -18.25
N ASN A 249 -12.32 -5.62 -18.58
CA ASN A 249 -11.65 -5.55 -19.87
C ASN A 249 -10.87 -6.85 -20.15
N ALA A 250 -10.13 -7.35 -19.16
CA ALA A 250 -9.33 -8.55 -19.32
C ALA A 250 -10.17 -9.83 -19.51
N LEU A 251 -11.21 -10.01 -18.69
CA LEU A 251 -11.98 -11.25 -18.65
C LEU A 251 -13.24 -11.22 -19.52
N GLY A 252 -13.61 -10.05 -20.08
CA GLY A 252 -14.71 -9.91 -21.03
C GLY A 252 -16.10 -10.10 -20.41
N PHE A 253 -16.29 -9.70 -19.16
CA PHE A 253 -17.58 -9.72 -18.48
C PHE A 253 -18.01 -8.32 -18.02
N GLY A 254 -19.32 -8.07 -18.04
CA GLY A 254 -19.88 -6.75 -17.68
C GLY A 254 -19.52 -5.64 -18.67
N LYS A 255 -19.78 -4.38 -18.28
CA LYS A 255 -19.36 -3.20 -19.05
C LYS A 255 -17.84 -3.01 -18.87
N PRO A 256 -17.04 -2.90 -19.95
CA PRO A 256 -15.64 -2.52 -19.88
C PRO A 256 -15.46 -1.21 -19.11
N PHE A 257 -14.39 -1.12 -18.34
CA PHE A 257 -14.04 0.08 -17.61
C PHE A 257 -13.26 1.05 -18.50
N HIS A 258 -13.61 2.32 -18.40
CA HIS A 258 -12.83 3.43 -18.95
C HIS A 258 -12.53 4.43 -17.84
N MET A 259 -11.37 5.09 -17.90
CA MET A 259 -11.02 6.10 -16.89
C MET A 259 -12.05 7.24 -16.78
N THR A 260 -12.79 7.54 -17.86
CA THR A 260 -13.92 8.48 -17.84
C THR A 260 -15.03 8.08 -16.87
N ASP A 261 -15.19 6.79 -16.58
CA ASP A 261 -16.17 6.33 -15.60
C ASP A 261 -15.82 6.84 -14.18
N LEU A 262 -14.53 7.09 -13.87
CA LEU A 262 -14.09 7.64 -12.57
C LEU A 262 -14.71 9.01 -12.25
N GLU A 263 -15.04 9.80 -13.28
CA GLU A 263 -15.63 11.14 -13.09
C GLU A 263 -16.99 11.09 -12.37
N GLY A 264 -17.73 9.98 -12.55
CA GLY A 264 -19.04 9.75 -11.92
C GLY A 264 -19.01 8.78 -10.73
N MET A 265 -17.84 8.22 -10.40
CA MET A 265 -17.63 7.32 -9.28
C MET A 265 -17.42 8.08 -7.96
N ASN A 266 -17.63 7.41 -6.84
CA ASN A 266 -17.52 8.00 -5.49
C ASN A 266 -16.38 7.41 -4.65
N GLY A 267 -15.60 6.46 -5.16
CA GLY A 267 -14.46 5.87 -4.46
C GLY A 267 -14.82 4.76 -3.48
N LEU A 268 -16.06 4.24 -3.51
CA LEU A 268 -16.52 3.04 -2.78
C LEU A 268 -16.85 1.88 -3.72
N GLU A 269 -16.45 1.96 -4.99
CA GLU A 269 -16.65 0.90 -5.96
C GLU A 269 -15.82 -0.34 -5.60
N SER A 270 -16.45 -1.26 -4.88
CA SER A 270 -15.81 -2.49 -4.42
C SER A 270 -15.99 -3.64 -5.42
N SER A 271 -14.97 -4.51 -5.52
CA SER A 271 -15.11 -5.83 -6.14
C SER A 271 -15.49 -6.90 -5.10
N SER A 272 -15.32 -6.59 -3.81
CA SER A 272 -15.66 -7.48 -2.72
C SER A 272 -17.16 -7.77 -2.76
N MET A 273 -17.51 -9.04 -2.64
CA MET A 273 -18.91 -9.49 -2.71
C MET A 273 -19.74 -9.06 -1.50
N ARG A 274 -19.16 -8.28 -0.56
CA ARG A 274 -19.81 -7.81 0.67
C ARG A 274 -19.83 -6.28 0.72
N PRO A 275 -20.98 -5.65 1.00
CA PRO A 275 -21.04 -4.21 1.20
C PRO A 275 -20.22 -3.77 2.43
N PRO A 276 -19.74 -2.51 2.49
CA PRO A 276 -18.96 -2.00 3.60
C PRO A 276 -19.67 -2.19 4.94
N GLN A 277 -19.05 -2.95 5.86
CA GLN A 277 -19.68 -3.35 7.14
C GLN A 277 -19.60 -2.28 8.24
N GLY A 278 -19.31 -1.02 7.88
CA GLY A 278 -19.07 0.06 8.83
C GLY A 278 -17.64 0.10 9.40
N HIS A 279 -16.85 -0.97 9.23
CA HIS A 279 -15.45 -1.05 9.61
C HIS A 279 -14.55 -0.16 8.74
N ALA A 280 -13.32 0.08 9.21
CA ALA A 280 -12.29 0.71 8.40
C ALA A 280 -11.91 -0.20 7.22
N MET A 281 -11.71 0.40 6.03
CA MET A 281 -11.38 -0.35 4.82
C MET A 281 -9.91 -0.16 4.44
N ILE A 282 -9.30 -1.20 3.87
CA ILE A 282 -7.96 -1.15 3.27
C ILE A 282 -8.09 -1.55 1.80
N ASN A 283 -7.73 -0.67 0.89
CA ASN A 283 -7.53 -1.04 -0.51
C ASN A 283 -6.11 -1.54 -0.64
N ASN A 284 -5.90 -2.83 -0.42
CA ASN A 284 -4.59 -3.46 -0.50
C ASN A 284 -4.33 -4.08 -1.89
N GLU A 285 -5.27 -4.10 -2.83
CA GLU A 285 -5.02 -4.49 -4.21
C GLU A 285 -5.87 -3.72 -5.24
N TYR A 286 -5.24 -3.06 -6.19
CA TYR A 286 -5.94 -2.42 -7.31
C TYR A 286 -5.05 -2.33 -8.55
N GLY A 287 -5.66 -2.00 -9.69
CA GLY A 287 -4.97 -1.83 -10.96
C GLY A 287 -5.46 -2.83 -12.00
N TRP A 288 -4.74 -3.95 -12.15
CA TRP A 288 -4.86 -4.92 -13.27
C TRP A 288 -4.18 -4.43 -14.57
N LEU A 289 -2.95 -3.90 -14.43
CA LEU A 289 -2.20 -3.27 -15.53
C LEU A 289 -0.77 -3.82 -15.69
N TRP A 290 -0.41 -4.95 -15.10
CA TRP A 290 0.97 -5.46 -15.06
C TRP A 290 1.65 -5.67 -16.42
N LEU A 291 2.88 -5.18 -16.56
CA LEU A 291 3.77 -5.43 -17.71
C LEU A 291 5.01 -6.16 -17.21
N ASN A 292 5.53 -7.12 -17.98
CA ASN A 292 6.85 -7.66 -17.74
C ASN A 292 7.93 -6.57 -17.84
N ARG A 293 9.12 -6.82 -17.29
CA ARG A 293 10.23 -5.86 -17.29
C ARG A 293 10.73 -5.45 -18.68
N ASP A 294 10.41 -6.22 -19.72
CA ASP A 294 10.68 -5.89 -21.13
C ASP A 294 9.55 -5.07 -21.79
N GLY A 295 8.50 -4.75 -21.04
CA GLY A 295 7.31 -4.01 -21.46
C GLY A 295 6.30 -4.84 -22.24
N SER A 296 6.44 -6.16 -22.32
CA SER A 296 5.39 -7.04 -22.82
C SER A 296 4.25 -7.18 -21.79
N PRO A 297 2.98 -7.28 -22.22
CA PRO A 297 1.88 -7.59 -21.31
C PRO A 297 2.06 -8.95 -20.61
N THR A 298 1.58 -9.03 -19.38
CA THR A 298 1.38 -10.30 -18.67
C THR A 298 0.14 -11.03 -19.18
N ILE A 299 -0.03 -12.31 -18.84
CA ILE A 299 -1.20 -13.11 -19.24
C ILE A 299 -2.52 -12.40 -18.90
N LEU A 300 -2.58 -11.74 -17.74
CA LEU A 300 -3.81 -11.09 -17.28
C LEU A 300 -4.11 -9.76 -17.98
N THR A 301 -3.16 -9.19 -18.72
CA THR A 301 -3.25 -7.81 -19.24
C THR A 301 -3.09 -7.69 -20.74
N GLU A 302 -2.78 -8.78 -21.47
CA GLU A 302 -2.69 -8.78 -22.94
C GLU A 302 -3.89 -8.12 -23.61
N LYS A 303 -5.10 -8.53 -23.23
CA LYS A 303 -6.35 -7.97 -23.77
C LYS A 303 -6.54 -6.51 -23.41
N VAL A 304 -6.18 -6.12 -22.19
CA VAL A 304 -6.29 -4.74 -21.71
C VAL A 304 -5.42 -3.81 -22.56
N TYR A 305 -4.15 -4.16 -22.78
CA TYR A 305 -3.26 -3.33 -23.62
C TYR A 305 -3.62 -3.35 -25.10
N SER A 306 -4.09 -4.49 -25.62
CA SER A 306 -4.58 -4.58 -26.99
C SER A 306 -5.78 -3.65 -27.23
N GLU A 307 -6.71 -3.57 -26.27
CA GLU A 307 -7.85 -2.64 -26.34
C GLU A 307 -7.43 -1.17 -26.21
N LEU A 308 -6.49 -0.86 -25.30
CA LEU A 308 -6.12 0.53 -24.99
C LEU A 308 -5.15 1.16 -25.98
N LEU A 309 -4.19 0.40 -26.53
CA LEU A 309 -3.14 0.92 -27.42
C LEU A 309 -3.08 0.23 -28.79
N GLY A 310 -3.84 -0.85 -28.99
CA GLY A 310 -3.70 -1.71 -30.16
C GLY A 310 -2.53 -2.72 -30.03
N SER A 311 -2.53 -3.72 -30.91
CA SER A 311 -1.58 -4.84 -30.87
C SER A 311 -0.12 -4.46 -31.18
N ASN A 312 0.09 -3.31 -31.84
CA ASN A 312 1.41 -2.90 -32.33
C ASN A 312 2.11 -1.88 -31.42
N ALA A 313 1.56 -1.62 -30.23
CA ALA A 313 2.16 -0.70 -29.27
C ALA A 313 3.59 -1.14 -28.89
N THR A 314 4.47 -0.17 -28.76
CA THR A 314 5.84 -0.38 -28.29
C THR A 314 5.86 -0.61 -26.77
N PRO A 315 6.92 -1.25 -26.23
CA PRO A 315 7.15 -1.33 -24.79
C PRO A 315 7.06 0.02 -24.07
N GLU A 316 7.65 1.06 -24.65
CA GLU A 316 7.68 2.40 -24.03
C GLU A 316 6.29 3.05 -23.96
N GLU A 317 5.47 2.91 -25.01
CA GLU A 317 4.08 3.37 -24.98
C GLU A 317 3.26 2.65 -23.90
N ARG A 318 3.52 1.35 -23.70
CA ARG A 318 2.88 0.56 -22.63
C ARG A 318 3.34 1.00 -21.25
N PHE A 319 4.64 1.21 -21.01
CA PHE A 319 5.13 1.72 -19.73
C PHE A 319 4.57 3.10 -19.39
N SER A 320 4.56 4.01 -20.37
CA SER A 320 4.01 5.35 -20.21
C SER A 320 2.52 5.31 -19.87
N LEU A 321 1.73 4.49 -20.58
CA LEU A 321 0.30 4.34 -20.30
C LEU A 321 0.06 3.67 -18.94
N ASN A 322 0.80 2.61 -18.61
CA ASN A 322 0.71 1.92 -17.32
C ASN A 322 0.83 2.91 -16.17
N ALA A 323 1.91 3.68 -16.16
CA ALA A 323 2.22 4.63 -15.09
C ALA A 323 1.14 5.73 -15.00
N TYR A 324 0.69 6.24 -16.13
CA TYR A 324 -0.38 7.25 -16.21
C TYR A 324 -1.71 6.75 -15.62
N LEU A 325 -2.16 5.56 -16.03
CA LEU A 325 -3.41 4.98 -15.56
C LEU A 325 -3.34 4.60 -14.08
N LEU A 326 -2.22 3.98 -13.67
CA LEU A 326 -2.04 3.52 -12.30
C LEU A 326 -1.93 4.69 -11.31
N ALA A 327 -1.22 5.75 -11.66
CA ALA A 327 -1.20 6.96 -10.85
C ALA A 327 -2.59 7.58 -10.75
N GLY A 328 -3.33 7.66 -11.85
CA GLY A 328 -4.72 8.12 -11.84
C GLY A 328 -5.64 7.35 -10.89
N LEU A 329 -5.54 6.03 -10.89
CA LEU A 329 -6.28 5.17 -9.95
C LEU A 329 -5.82 5.42 -8.51
N THR A 330 -4.52 5.54 -8.28
CA THR A 330 -3.94 5.83 -6.95
C THR A 330 -4.45 7.16 -6.40
N GLU A 331 -4.38 8.22 -7.20
CA GLU A 331 -4.90 9.54 -6.88
C GLU A 331 -6.40 9.46 -6.55
N PHE A 332 -7.18 8.75 -7.37
CA PHE A 332 -8.62 8.56 -7.19
C PHE A 332 -8.93 7.91 -5.84
N TRP A 333 -8.35 6.74 -5.54
CA TRP A 333 -8.63 6.02 -4.29
C TRP A 333 -8.23 6.81 -3.04
N ARG A 334 -7.16 7.60 -3.13
CA ARG A 334 -6.74 8.49 -2.03
C ARG A 334 -7.67 9.68 -1.85
N ALA A 335 -8.15 10.28 -2.95
CA ALA A 335 -8.87 11.56 -2.96
C ALA A 335 -10.22 11.53 -2.22
N TYR A 336 -10.87 10.37 -2.11
CA TYR A 336 -12.18 10.25 -1.46
C TYR A 336 -12.12 9.92 0.04
N ARG A 337 -10.93 9.57 0.55
CA ARG A 337 -10.71 9.22 1.97
C ARG A 337 -11.64 8.12 2.50
N HIS A 338 -12.04 7.17 1.67
CA HIS A 338 -12.81 6.01 2.11
C HIS A 338 -11.92 4.97 2.79
N TYR A 339 -10.71 4.77 2.28
CA TYR A 339 -9.77 3.79 2.81
C TYR A 339 -8.85 4.39 3.87
N ALA A 340 -8.57 3.61 4.91
CA ALA A 340 -7.51 3.86 5.88
C ALA A 340 -6.12 3.54 5.30
N GLY A 341 -6.08 2.65 4.30
CA GLY A 341 -4.86 2.31 3.56
C GLY A 341 -5.09 2.13 2.06
N VAL A 342 -4.15 2.59 1.24
CA VAL A 342 -4.11 2.37 -0.21
C VAL A 342 -2.75 1.77 -0.57
N LEU A 343 -2.73 0.50 -0.95
CA LEU A 343 -1.54 -0.24 -1.35
C LEU A 343 -1.71 -0.78 -2.77
N HIS A 344 -0.81 -0.37 -3.66
CA HIS A 344 -0.79 -0.84 -5.04
C HIS A 344 -0.38 -2.31 -5.12
N PHE A 345 -0.97 -3.09 -6.04
CA PHE A 345 -0.52 -4.44 -6.37
C PHE A 345 0.17 -4.46 -7.75
N VAL A 346 1.48 -4.72 -7.87
CA VAL A 346 2.45 -5.20 -6.87
C VAL A 346 3.83 -4.58 -7.11
N TYR A 347 4.61 -4.35 -6.04
CA TYR A 347 5.93 -3.73 -6.09
C TYR A 347 7.06 -4.72 -6.36
N LEU A 348 6.97 -5.95 -5.84
CA LEU A 348 7.92 -7.02 -6.14
C LEU A 348 7.19 -8.35 -6.34
N THR A 349 7.44 -8.99 -7.49
CA THR A 349 6.95 -10.30 -7.90
C THR A 349 7.86 -10.84 -9.00
N SER A 350 7.61 -12.05 -9.52
CA SER A 350 8.30 -12.55 -10.70
C SER A 350 7.96 -11.78 -11.98
N SER A 351 8.91 -11.78 -12.92
CA SER A 351 8.73 -11.33 -14.29
C SER A 351 9.41 -12.28 -15.27
N TYR A 352 8.62 -12.96 -16.10
CA TYR A 352 9.09 -13.84 -17.17
C TYR A 352 7.99 -14.03 -18.23
N PRO A 353 8.31 -14.51 -19.45
CA PRO A 353 7.30 -14.80 -20.46
C PRO A 353 6.24 -15.79 -19.95
N GLY A 354 4.98 -15.36 -19.91
CA GLY A 354 3.88 -16.15 -19.35
C GLY A 354 3.63 -15.95 -17.85
N ALA A 355 4.24 -14.94 -17.21
CA ALA A 355 3.85 -14.53 -15.87
C ALA A 355 2.42 -13.95 -15.86
N TYR A 356 1.69 -14.18 -14.77
CA TYR A 356 0.32 -13.65 -14.59
C TYR A 356 0.33 -12.19 -14.13
N THR A 357 1.30 -11.83 -13.29
CA THR A 357 1.50 -10.48 -12.73
C THR A 357 2.99 -10.14 -12.86
N SER A 358 3.36 -8.87 -12.69
CA SER A 358 4.74 -8.44 -12.77
C SER A 358 4.99 -7.16 -11.96
N ASP A 359 6.26 -6.82 -11.76
CA ASP A 359 6.72 -5.65 -11.01
C ASP A 359 7.07 -4.46 -11.92
N HIS A 360 7.60 -3.39 -11.33
CA HIS A 360 7.89 -2.13 -12.02
C HIS A 360 9.39 -1.83 -12.12
N PHE A 361 10.24 -2.87 -12.13
CA PHE A 361 11.68 -2.71 -12.30
C PHE A 361 12.09 -2.90 -13.76
N ARG A 362 12.95 -2.03 -14.30
CA ARG A 362 13.69 -2.33 -15.55
C ARG A 362 14.79 -3.34 -15.29
N ASP A 363 15.42 -3.24 -14.12
CA ASP A 363 16.40 -4.21 -13.64
C ASP A 363 16.23 -4.43 -12.14
N VAL A 364 15.75 -5.63 -11.76
CA VAL A 364 15.50 -5.99 -10.36
C VAL A 364 16.78 -6.26 -9.57
N GLU A 365 17.87 -6.68 -10.22
CA GLU A 365 19.15 -6.92 -9.55
C GLU A 365 19.77 -5.59 -9.09
N ALA A 366 19.68 -4.58 -9.95
CA ALA A 366 20.08 -3.21 -9.63
C ALA A 366 19.02 -2.42 -8.87
N LEU A 367 17.77 -2.91 -8.77
CA LEU A 367 16.60 -2.17 -8.28
C LEU A 367 16.44 -0.82 -9.01
N ASP A 368 16.50 -0.86 -10.34
CA ASP A 368 16.22 0.28 -11.21
C ASP A 368 14.73 0.31 -11.53
N LEU A 369 14.00 1.25 -10.91
CA LEU A 369 12.57 1.44 -11.16
C LEU A 369 12.33 2.01 -12.54
N GLU A 370 11.25 1.56 -13.17
CA GLU A 370 10.76 2.14 -14.41
C GLU A 370 10.49 3.65 -14.21
N PRO A 371 11.08 4.53 -15.04
CA PRO A 371 11.09 5.97 -14.81
C PRO A 371 9.71 6.63 -14.87
N HIS A 372 8.78 6.16 -15.71
CA HIS A 372 7.41 6.67 -15.74
C HIS A 372 6.67 6.28 -14.46
N PHE A 373 6.80 5.01 -14.03
CA PHE A 373 6.22 4.56 -12.77
C PHE A 373 6.74 5.41 -11.61
N ARG A 374 8.05 5.60 -11.51
CA ARG A 374 8.67 6.45 -10.47
C ARG A 374 8.13 7.87 -10.49
N ASP A 375 7.95 8.46 -11.67
CA ASP A 375 7.43 9.83 -11.81
C ASP A 375 5.94 9.91 -11.44
N TYR A 376 5.07 9.25 -12.19
CA TYR A 376 3.62 9.38 -12.02
C TYR A 376 3.13 8.79 -10.69
N VAL A 377 3.56 7.58 -10.33
CA VAL A 377 3.11 6.93 -9.10
C VAL A 377 3.78 7.55 -7.88
N GLY A 378 5.01 8.04 -8.02
CA GLY A 378 5.70 8.79 -6.96
C GLY A 378 4.96 10.07 -6.58
N GLU A 379 4.47 10.84 -7.55
CA GLU A 379 3.59 11.99 -7.30
C GLU A 379 2.27 11.56 -6.63
N ALA A 380 1.65 10.49 -7.14
CA ALA A 380 0.35 10.01 -6.67
C ALA A 380 0.36 9.51 -5.21
N PHE A 381 1.52 9.22 -4.62
CA PHE A 381 1.65 8.78 -3.22
C PHE A 381 2.18 9.84 -2.26
N LYS A 382 2.56 11.04 -2.72
CA LYS A 382 3.00 12.12 -1.83
C LYS A 382 1.97 12.44 -0.74
N PRO A 383 2.40 12.83 0.49
CA PRO A 383 1.49 13.10 1.61
C PRO A 383 0.42 14.16 1.34
N LEU A 384 0.78 15.20 0.61
CA LEU A 384 -0.17 16.13 0.02
C LEU A 384 -0.61 15.56 -1.34
N GLY A 385 -1.79 14.96 -1.42
CA GLY A 385 -2.32 14.36 -2.65
C GLY A 385 -3.10 15.36 -3.50
N VAL A 386 -2.98 15.21 -4.83
CA VAL A 386 -3.67 16.01 -5.84
C VAL A 386 -4.36 15.06 -6.81
N TYR A 387 -5.64 15.26 -7.11
CA TYR A 387 -6.37 14.47 -8.09
C TYR A 387 -7.23 15.37 -8.97
N ILE A 388 -6.96 15.38 -10.28
CA ILE A 388 -7.84 16.03 -11.26
C ILE A 388 -8.99 15.08 -11.58
N ASN A 389 -10.22 15.42 -11.21
CA ASN A 389 -11.40 14.62 -11.58
C ASN A 389 -11.86 14.97 -13.00
N PHE A 390 -11.00 14.66 -13.99
CA PHE A 390 -11.24 14.86 -15.41
C PHE A 390 -10.43 13.83 -16.21
N TRP A 391 -11.11 13.02 -16.99
CA TRP A 391 -10.58 11.90 -17.76
C TRP A 391 -11.10 11.89 -19.21
N GLN A 392 -11.97 12.83 -19.59
CA GLN A 392 -12.37 12.97 -21.00
C GLN A 392 -11.13 13.17 -21.88
N PRO A 393 -11.03 12.46 -23.01
CA PRO A 393 -9.85 12.50 -23.87
C PRO A 393 -9.72 13.81 -24.65
N THR A 394 -10.79 14.60 -24.73
CA THR A 394 -10.86 15.82 -25.53
C THR A 394 -11.39 17.01 -24.74
N LEU A 395 -10.95 18.19 -25.18
CA LEU A 395 -11.47 19.50 -24.76
C LEU A 395 -11.89 20.28 -25.99
N GLU A 396 -12.98 21.02 -25.89
CA GLU A 396 -13.45 21.88 -26.98
C GLU A 396 -12.69 23.21 -26.97
N ALA A 397 -12.07 23.56 -28.10
CA ALA A 397 -11.37 24.82 -28.31
C ALA A 397 -12.28 26.02 -28.03
N GLY A 398 -11.76 27.02 -27.31
CA GLY A 398 -12.50 28.26 -27.01
C GLY A 398 -13.57 28.14 -25.93
N SER A 399 -13.87 26.93 -25.44
CA SER A 399 -14.87 26.71 -24.40
C SER A 399 -14.40 27.20 -23.03
N ASN A 400 -15.35 27.60 -22.18
CA ASN A 400 -15.11 27.78 -20.74
C ASN A 400 -15.49 26.50 -20.02
N ARG A 401 -14.57 25.92 -19.25
CA ARG A 401 -14.81 24.68 -18.52
C ARG A 401 -14.42 24.81 -17.05
N SER A 402 -15.27 24.26 -16.19
CA SER A 402 -14.97 24.06 -14.77
C SER A 402 -14.32 22.69 -14.57
N PHE A 403 -13.19 22.66 -13.86
CA PHE A 403 -12.49 21.46 -13.44
C PHE A 403 -12.55 21.32 -11.91
N VAL A 404 -12.65 20.09 -11.42
CA VAL A 404 -12.55 19.80 -9.99
C VAL A 404 -11.19 19.16 -9.70
N VAL A 405 -10.42 19.81 -8.85
CA VAL A 405 -9.17 19.25 -8.29
C VAL A 405 -9.45 18.88 -6.84
N LYS A 406 -9.38 17.59 -6.53
CA LYS A 406 -9.52 17.07 -5.18
C LYS A 406 -8.16 17.04 -4.50
N MET A 407 -8.10 17.53 -3.27
CA MET A 407 -6.89 17.62 -2.47
C MET A 407 -7.04 16.81 -1.19
N VAL A 408 -5.97 16.14 -0.77
CA VAL A 408 -5.91 15.41 0.50
C VAL A 408 -4.60 15.68 1.24
N ASN A 409 -4.65 15.76 2.56
CA ASN A 409 -3.47 15.96 3.42
C ASN A 409 -3.34 14.79 4.39
N ASP A 410 -2.29 13.98 4.27
CA ASP A 410 -2.04 12.86 5.18
C ASP A 410 -1.36 13.27 6.49
N ASP A 411 -0.85 14.50 6.58
CA ASP A 411 -0.14 14.99 7.74
C ASP A 411 -1.11 15.60 8.76
N ASN A 412 -0.74 15.56 10.03
CA ASN A 412 -1.55 16.11 11.13
C ASN A 412 -1.60 17.65 11.13
N GLU A 413 -0.63 18.30 10.49
CA GLU A 413 -0.57 19.77 10.44
C GLU A 413 -1.30 20.30 9.20
N PRO A 414 -1.94 21.47 9.29
CA PRO A 414 -2.55 22.12 8.13
C PRO A 414 -1.49 22.55 7.11
N VAL A 415 -1.89 22.61 5.85
CA VAL A 415 -1.05 23.03 4.72
C VAL A 415 -1.68 24.25 4.04
N LYS A 416 -0.87 25.28 3.83
CA LYS A 416 -1.23 26.47 3.05
C LYS A 416 -0.33 26.60 1.82
N GLY A 417 -0.75 27.37 0.83
CA GLY A 417 0.08 27.76 -0.31
C GLY A 417 -0.72 28.03 -1.57
N LYS A 418 -0.30 27.44 -2.69
CA LYS A 418 -0.90 27.69 -4.00
C LYS A 418 -1.32 26.39 -4.67
N LEU A 419 -2.49 26.39 -5.28
CA LEU A 419 -2.94 25.32 -6.16
C LEU A 419 -3.15 25.89 -7.56
N ILE A 420 -2.49 25.31 -8.54
CA ILE A 420 -2.42 25.82 -9.91
C ILE A 420 -2.98 24.76 -10.83
N LEU A 421 -3.93 25.13 -11.68
CA LEU A 421 -4.37 24.33 -12.81
C LEU A 421 -3.87 25.00 -14.11
N SER A 422 -3.10 24.28 -14.89
CA SER A 422 -2.59 24.72 -16.19
C SER A 422 -2.95 23.75 -17.30
N LEU A 423 -3.04 24.28 -18.52
CA LEU A 423 -3.03 23.49 -19.75
C LEU A 423 -1.73 23.78 -20.49
N GLU A 424 -0.99 22.73 -20.84
CA GLU A 424 0.34 22.82 -21.45
C GLU A 424 0.33 22.21 -22.84
N GLY A 425 0.90 22.91 -23.82
CA GLY A 425 1.04 22.41 -25.19
C GLY A 425 2.18 21.39 -25.35
N GLN A 426 2.37 20.89 -26.57
CA GLN A 426 3.37 19.85 -26.89
C GLN A 426 4.83 20.21 -26.55
N GLU A 427 5.18 21.49 -26.44
CA GLU A 427 6.53 21.96 -26.05
C GLU A 427 6.65 22.27 -24.54
N GLY A 428 5.65 21.90 -23.74
CA GLY A 428 5.58 22.23 -22.31
C GLY A 428 5.22 23.68 -22.02
N ALA A 429 4.99 24.51 -23.05
CA ALA A 429 4.54 25.88 -22.89
C ALA A 429 3.13 25.92 -22.30
N GLU A 430 2.96 26.67 -21.21
CA GLU A 430 1.67 26.94 -20.60
C GLU A 430 0.81 27.79 -21.56
N ILE A 431 -0.34 27.25 -21.97
CA ILE A 431 -1.27 27.91 -22.90
C ILE A 431 -2.56 28.38 -22.22
N ALA A 432 -2.85 27.89 -21.01
CA ALA A 432 -3.86 28.42 -20.13
C ALA A 432 -3.47 28.16 -18.67
N ARG A 433 -3.87 29.06 -17.75
CA ARG A 433 -3.52 28.98 -16.34
C ARG A 433 -4.61 29.55 -15.44
N ARG A 434 -4.82 28.91 -14.30
CA ARG A 434 -5.58 29.45 -13.17
C ARG A 434 -4.91 29.07 -11.86
N GLU A 435 -4.88 30.00 -10.90
CA GLU A 435 -4.28 29.83 -9.57
C GLU A 435 -5.34 30.11 -8.50
N LEU A 436 -5.36 29.28 -7.46
CA LEU A 436 -6.15 29.47 -6.24
C LEU A 436 -5.22 29.36 -5.03
N ALA A 437 -5.62 29.98 -3.92
CA ALA A 437 -4.97 29.75 -2.63
C ALA A 437 -5.29 28.33 -2.15
N LEU A 438 -4.28 27.60 -1.70
CA LEU A 438 -4.41 26.33 -1.01
C LEU A 438 -4.51 26.61 0.49
N ASP A 439 -5.54 26.11 1.14
CA ASP A 439 -5.68 26.06 2.60
C ASP A 439 -6.40 24.76 2.95
N LEU A 440 -5.67 23.79 3.49
CA LEU A 440 -6.14 22.43 3.71
C LEU A 440 -5.84 21.99 5.15
N PRO A 441 -6.85 21.62 5.96
CA PRO A 441 -6.64 21.13 7.31
C PRO A 441 -5.72 19.90 7.37
N GLY A 442 -5.10 19.68 8.53
CA GLY A 442 -4.42 18.41 8.84
C GLY A 442 -5.39 17.24 8.71
N LEU A 443 -4.94 16.13 8.15
CA LEU A 443 -5.74 14.92 7.87
C LEU A 443 -6.98 15.16 6.98
N GLY A 444 -7.09 16.36 6.39
CA GLY A 444 -8.27 16.83 5.69
C GLY A 444 -8.34 16.41 4.22
N GLN A 445 -9.49 16.72 3.61
CA GLN A 445 -9.71 16.69 2.16
C GLN A 445 -10.54 17.89 1.73
N GLN A 446 -10.34 18.38 0.51
CA GLN A 446 -11.12 19.49 -0.05
C GLN A 446 -11.16 19.46 -1.58
N ASP A 447 -12.30 19.85 -2.15
CA ASP A 447 -12.48 20.06 -3.58
C ASP A 447 -12.24 21.53 -3.95
N TYR A 448 -11.41 21.76 -4.97
CA TYR A 448 -11.14 23.07 -5.55
C TYR A 448 -11.71 23.13 -6.96
N ARG A 449 -12.52 24.15 -7.25
CA ARG A 449 -13.12 24.36 -8.56
C ARG A 449 -12.34 25.42 -9.34
N PHE A 450 -11.89 25.06 -10.53
CA PHE A 450 -11.14 25.92 -11.43
C PHE A 450 -11.95 26.16 -12.70
N ASP A 451 -12.33 27.40 -12.93
CA ASP A 451 -12.82 27.83 -14.25
C ASP A 451 -11.61 28.21 -15.12
N LEU A 452 -11.43 27.47 -16.22
CA LEU A 452 -10.33 27.65 -17.15
C LEU A 452 -10.90 27.80 -18.57
N GLN A 453 -10.47 28.86 -19.25
CA GLN A 453 -10.75 29.05 -20.67
C GLN A 453 -9.84 28.15 -21.50
N VAL A 454 -10.42 27.25 -22.29
CA VAL A 454 -9.67 26.39 -23.20
C VAL A 454 -9.23 27.23 -24.39
N PRO A 455 -7.93 27.29 -24.73
CA PRO A 455 -7.44 28.09 -25.84
C PRO A 455 -7.94 27.55 -27.18
N ASN A 456 -7.98 28.41 -28.20
CA ASN A 456 -8.38 28.02 -29.55
C ASN A 456 -7.34 27.11 -30.26
N LYS A 457 -6.14 26.98 -29.69
CA LYS A 457 -5.06 26.16 -30.25
C LYS A 457 -5.39 24.69 -30.07
N THR A 458 -5.60 23.99 -31.18
CA THR A 458 -5.87 22.55 -31.19
C THR A 458 -4.58 21.73 -31.04
N GLY A 459 -4.73 20.47 -30.63
CA GLY A 459 -3.62 19.51 -30.50
C GLY A 459 -3.57 18.82 -29.15
N LYS A 460 -2.60 17.91 -28.99
CA LYS A 460 -2.36 17.22 -27.72
C LYS A 460 -1.85 18.22 -26.68
N CYS A 461 -2.38 18.14 -25.47
CA CYS A 461 -2.05 18.97 -24.34
C CYS A 461 -1.98 18.13 -23.06
N LEU A 462 -1.33 18.70 -22.05
CA LEU A 462 -1.30 18.17 -20.70
C LEU A 462 -2.10 19.12 -19.80
N LEU A 463 -3.22 18.65 -19.25
CA LEU A 463 -3.89 19.35 -18.16
C LEU A 463 -3.19 18.97 -16.86
N LYS A 464 -2.65 19.94 -16.15
CA LYS A 464 -1.79 19.75 -14.98
C LYS A 464 -2.31 20.51 -13.78
N ALA A 465 -2.46 19.84 -12.66
CA ALA A 465 -2.70 20.45 -11.36
C ALA A 465 -1.44 20.31 -10.51
N ALA A 466 -0.96 21.41 -9.95
CA ALA A 466 0.24 21.44 -9.13
C ALA A 466 -0.02 22.19 -7.82
N ALA A 467 0.19 21.51 -6.70
CA ALA A 467 0.05 22.08 -5.36
C ALA A 467 1.43 22.45 -4.82
N TYR A 468 1.62 23.73 -4.51
CA TYR A 468 2.86 24.29 -3.96
C TYR A 468 2.60 24.69 -2.50
N PRO A 469 2.93 23.82 -1.54
CA PRO A 469 2.80 24.16 -0.14
C PRO A 469 3.83 25.20 0.29
N GLU A 470 3.46 26.05 1.24
CA GLU A 470 4.34 26.99 1.93
C GLU A 470 5.17 26.25 2.98
N GLY A 471 6.45 26.64 3.13
CA GLY A 471 7.36 26.07 4.12
C GLY A 471 8.23 24.92 3.62
N GLN A 472 9.14 24.44 4.49
CA GLN A 472 10.22 23.50 4.12
C GLN A 472 9.87 22.01 4.26
N ARG A 473 8.66 21.66 4.74
CA ARG A 473 8.30 20.26 4.99
C ARG A 473 8.07 19.43 3.74
N HIS A 474 7.80 20.06 2.60
CA HIS A 474 7.56 19.37 1.34
C HIS A 474 8.70 19.66 0.36
N SER A 475 9.21 18.60 -0.29
CA SER A 475 10.38 18.64 -1.18
C SER A 475 10.10 19.22 -2.57
N GLY A 476 8.96 19.87 -2.77
CA GLY A 476 8.51 20.41 -4.05
C GLY A 476 6.98 20.35 -4.18
N PRO A 477 6.43 20.70 -5.35
CA PRO A 477 5.00 20.56 -5.57
C PRO A 477 4.59 19.09 -5.65
N THR A 478 3.32 18.80 -5.34
CA THR A 478 2.67 17.56 -5.80
C THR A 478 1.93 17.84 -7.10
N VAL A 479 2.04 16.93 -8.07
CA VAL A 479 1.49 17.13 -9.42
C VAL A 479 0.55 15.99 -9.83
N SER A 480 -0.62 16.35 -10.36
CA SER A 480 -1.53 15.44 -11.07
C SER A 480 -1.67 15.88 -12.52
N ARG A 481 -1.82 14.93 -13.45
CA ARG A 481 -1.72 15.20 -14.90
C ARG A 481 -2.79 14.42 -15.67
N ARG A 482 -3.33 15.02 -16.74
CA ARG A 482 -4.27 14.38 -17.68
C ARG A 482 -3.85 14.67 -19.10
N ILE A 483 -3.75 13.62 -19.91
CA ILE A 483 -3.45 13.73 -21.34
C ILE A 483 -4.76 14.01 -22.06
N VAL A 484 -4.84 15.15 -22.75
CA VAL A 484 -6.07 15.62 -23.40
C VAL A 484 -5.74 16.14 -24.81
N THR A 485 -6.71 16.11 -25.71
CA THR A 485 -6.57 16.73 -27.04
C THR A 485 -7.57 17.87 -27.18
N VAL A 486 -7.09 19.09 -27.41
CA VAL A 486 -7.97 20.21 -27.76
C VAL A 486 -8.41 20.05 -29.21
N THR A 487 -9.72 19.91 -29.42
CA THR A 487 -10.34 19.74 -30.74
C THR A 487 -11.11 20.99 -31.13
N ALA A 488 -11.23 21.24 -32.44
CA ALA A 488 -12.05 22.34 -32.95
C ALA A 488 -13.50 22.17 -32.47
N THR A 489 -14.20 23.29 -32.26
CA THR A 489 -15.65 23.30 -32.01
C THR A 489 -16.35 22.59 -33.16
N SER A 490 -17.09 21.52 -32.86
CA SER A 490 -17.99 20.92 -33.83
C SER A 490 -19.07 21.95 -34.19
N PRO A 491 -19.31 22.20 -35.50
CA PRO A 491 -20.27 23.22 -35.95
C PRO A 491 -21.71 22.91 -35.55
#